data_AF-U2T036-F1
#
_entry.id   AF-U2T036-F1
#
_cell.length_a   1.000
_cell.length_b   1.000
_cell.length_c   1.000
_cell.angle_alpha   90.00
_cell.angle_beta   90.00
_cell.angle_gamma   90.00
#
_symmetry.space_group_name_H-M   'P 1'
#
loop_
_entity.id
_entity.type
_entity.pdbx_description
1 polymer ?
#
loop_
_entity_poly.entity_id
_entity_poly.type
_entity_poly.pdbx_seq_one_letter_code
_entity_poly.pdbx_strand_id
1 'polypeptide(L)'
;MTEQILDRIEEFAPGARDVILSITATRPAELEALNPSLIGGDILAGTTRGLAFARRPTLHPAPWRTPVRGVYHCSSAVAPGPGVHGMVGHLAALDALRTHFNLAAPALGSTRT
;
A
#
# COMPACT_ATOMS: atom_id res chain seq x y z
N MET A 1 -9.08 20.90 15.37
CA MET A 1 -9.28 20.07 14.17
C MET A 1 -10.39 19.04 14.37
N THR A 2 -10.33 18.19 15.39
CA THR A 2 -11.39 17.18 15.67
C THR A 2 -12.80 17.78 15.72
N GLU A 3 -13.02 18.83 16.52
CA GLU A 3 -14.36 19.48 16.58
C GLU A 3 -14.82 20.03 15.24
N GLN A 4 -13.93 20.62 14.45
CA GLN A 4 -14.27 21.15 13.11
C GLN A 4 -14.72 20.04 12.15
N ILE A 5 -14.12 18.84 12.28
CA ILE A 5 -14.53 17.66 11.49
C ILE A 5 -15.91 17.18 11.96
N LEU A 6 -16.14 17.12 13.27
CA LEU A 6 -17.41 16.71 13.84
C LEU A 6 -18.55 17.69 13.51
N ASP A 7 -18.29 19.00 13.53
CA ASP A 7 -19.24 20.03 13.09
C ASP A 7 -19.65 19.79 11.63
N ARG A 8 -18.68 19.48 10.77
CA ARG A 8 -18.96 19.18 9.37
C ARG A 8 -19.72 17.88 9.21
N ILE A 9 -19.43 16.84 10.00
CA ILE A 9 -20.20 15.60 9.96
C ILE A 9 -21.65 15.86 10.38
N GLU A 10 -21.86 16.60 11.47
CA GLU A 10 -23.18 16.94 12.01
C GLU A 10 -24.05 17.70 10.99
N GLU A 11 -23.45 18.59 10.20
CA GLU A 11 -24.15 19.31 9.11
C GLU A 11 -24.76 18.35 8.05
N PHE A 12 -24.10 17.24 7.74
CA PHE A 12 -24.57 16.26 6.74
C PHE A 12 -25.23 15.03 7.37
N ALA A 13 -25.05 14.81 8.66
CA ALA A 13 -25.60 13.71 9.42
C ALA A 13 -26.03 14.19 10.82
N PRO A 14 -27.19 14.88 10.93
CA PRO A 14 -27.69 15.37 12.21
C PRO A 14 -27.92 14.23 13.22
N GLY A 15 -27.53 14.44 14.47
CA GLY A 15 -27.55 13.45 15.54
C GLY A 15 -26.33 12.51 15.54
N ALA A 16 -25.36 12.68 14.64
CA ALA A 16 -24.17 11.86 14.61
C ALA A 16 -23.38 11.97 15.92
N ARG A 17 -23.30 13.16 16.52
CA ARG A 17 -22.62 13.38 17.81
C ARG A 17 -23.24 12.58 18.95
N ASP A 18 -24.56 12.37 18.95
CA ASP A 18 -25.27 11.70 20.03
C ASP A 18 -24.94 10.20 20.14
N VAL A 19 -24.40 9.60 19.07
CA VAL A 19 -24.05 8.18 19.00
C VAL A 19 -22.55 7.90 19.08
N ILE A 20 -21.72 8.92 19.31
CA ILE A 20 -20.26 8.76 19.43
C ILE A 20 -19.92 8.22 20.83
N LEU A 21 -19.42 6.99 20.89
CA LEU A 21 -18.96 6.38 22.15
C LEU A 21 -17.55 6.79 22.56
N SER A 22 -16.66 7.05 21.58
CA SER A 22 -15.28 7.45 21.83
C SER A 22 -14.69 8.13 20.59
N ILE A 23 -13.67 8.96 20.80
CA ILE A 23 -12.93 9.62 19.74
C ILE A 23 -11.44 9.41 19.96
N THR A 24 -10.76 8.92 18.94
CA THR A 24 -9.29 8.86 18.91
C THR A 24 -8.81 9.62 17.69
N ALA A 25 -7.86 10.54 17.90
CA ALA A 25 -7.24 11.31 16.84
C ALA A 25 -5.76 10.95 16.76
N THR A 26 -5.34 10.40 15.62
CA THR A 26 -3.94 10.07 15.35
C THR A 26 -3.37 11.09 14.40
N ARG A 27 -2.26 11.73 14.80
CA ARG A 27 -1.57 12.74 13.99
C ARG A 27 -0.65 12.07 12.97
N PRO A 28 -0.34 12.72 11.84
CA PRO A 28 0.57 12.16 10.83
C PRO A 28 1.93 11.73 11.39
N ALA A 29 2.52 12.53 12.30
CA ALA A 29 3.77 12.18 12.96
C ALA A 29 3.68 10.93 13.85
N GLU A 30 2.50 10.64 14.42
CA GLU A 30 2.27 9.42 15.20
C GLU A 30 2.16 8.20 14.29
N LEU A 31 1.56 8.34 13.11
CA LEU A 31 1.53 7.27 12.09
C LEU A 31 2.95 6.92 11.61
N GLU A 32 3.77 7.93 11.32
CA GLU A 32 5.17 7.71 10.93
C GLU A 32 6.01 7.12 12.07
N ALA A 33 5.76 7.52 13.31
CA ALA A 33 6.42 6.93 14.48
C ALA A 33 6.02 5.45 14.70
N LEU A 34 4.75 5.11 14.45
CA LEU A 34 4.26 3.73 14.55
C LEU A 34 4.79 2.85 13.42
N ASN A 35 4.91 3.41 12.22
CA ASN A 35 5.44 2.72 11.07
C ASN A 35 6.28 3.69 10.21
N PRO A 36 7.61 3.59 10.26
CA PRO A 36 8.51 4.48 9.50
C PRO A 36 8.33 4.44 7.98
N SER A 37 7.61 3.44 7.44
CA SER A 37 7.26 3.45 6.02
C SER A 37 6.17 4.46 5.67
N LEU A 38 5.39 4.95 6.65
CA LEU A 38 4.35 5.96 6.48
C LEU A 38 4.96 7.37 6.55
N ILE A 39 5.83 7.69 5.59
CA ILE A 39 6.57 8.96 5.52
C ILE A 39 5.61 10.15 5.61
N GLY A 40 5.79 11.03 6.60
CA GLY A 40 4.90 12.16 6.85
C GLY A 40 3.47 11.78 7.25
N GLY A 41 3.25 10.53 7.69
CA GLY A 41 1.94 9.94 7.95
C GLY A 41 1.17 9.51 6.70
N ASP A 42 1.80 9.49 5.53
CA ASP A 42 1.15 9.09 4.27
C ASP A 42 1.04 7.56 4.16
N ILE A 43 -0.19 7.07 4.14
CA ILE A 43 -0.55 5.65 4.02
C ILE A 43 -0.07 5.00 2.71
N LEU A 44 0.35 5.79 1.73
CA LEU A 44 0.91 5.34 0.45
C LEU A 44 2.45 5.27 0.45
N ALA A 45 3.05 5.35 1.64
CA ALA A 45 4.50 5.43 1.86
C ALA A 45 5.14 6.69 1.25
N GLY A 46 4.50 7.84 1.44
CA GLY A 46 4.91 9.13 0.90
C GLY A 46 4.56 9.30 -0.58
N THR A 47 5.28 10.21 -1.26
CA THR A 47 4.92 10.62 -2.63
C THR A 47 4.84 9.47 -3.64
N THR A 48 3.69 9.37 -4.30
CA THR A 48 3.40 8.42 -5.39
C THR A 48 3.52 9.06 -6.77
N ARG A 49 4.09 10.26 -6.86
CA ARG A 49 4.18 11.05 -8.10
C ARG A 49 5.53 10.92 -8.79
N GLY A 50 5.46 10.79 -10.11
CA GLY A 50 6.58 10.93 -11.02
C GLY A 50 7.75 10.00 -10.70
N LEU A 51 8.96 10.55 -10.84
CA LEU A 51 10.18 9.76 -10.76
C LEU A 51 10.49 9.27 -9.35
N ALA A 52 10.01 9.96 -8.31
CA ALA A 52 10.19 9.55 -6.92
C ALA A 52 9.50 8.22 -6.62
N PHE A 53 8.35 7.95 -7.26
CA PHE A 53 7.66 6.67 -7.17
C PHE A 53 8.25 5.63 -8.11
N ALA A 54 8.52 6.00 -9.37
CA ALA A 54 9.05 5.08 -10.39
C ALA A 54 10.43 4.50 -10.04
N ARG A 55 11.22 5.19 -9.19
CA ARG A 55 12.52 4.71 -8.72
C ARG A 55 12.44 3.73 -7.55
N ARG A 56 11.26 3.39 -7.03
CA ARG A 56 11.11 2.48 -5.89
C ARG A 56 11.04 1.01 -6.34
N PRO A 57 11.75 0.07 -5.67
CA PRO A 57 12.85 0.30 -4.73
C PRO A 57 14.12 0.70 -5.48
N THR A 58 14.21 0.33 -6.76
CA THR A 58 15.20 0.79 -7.73
C THR A 58 14.51 0.98 -9.07
N LEU A 59 15.05 1.85 -9.92
CA LEU A 59 14.54 2.06 -11.27
C LEU A 59 14.78 0.80 -12.12
N HIS A 60 13.72 0.01 -12.33
CA HIS A 60 13.79 -1.27 -13.01
C HIS A 60 12.49 -1.58 -13.77
N PRO A 61 12.53 -2.23 -14.96
CA PRO A 61 11.32 -2.61 -15.71
C PRO A 61 10.39 -3.57 -14.97
N ALA A 62 10.93 -4.29 -13.98
CA ALA A 62 10.18 -5.08 -13.00
C ALA A 62 10.35 -4.42 -11.62
N PRO A 63 9.47 -3.48 -11.23
CA PRO A 63 9.62 -2.64 -10.02
C PRO A 63 9.59 -3.42 -8.70
N TRP A 64 9.10 -4.66 -8.70
CA TRP A 64 9.16 -5.55 -7.53
C TRP A 64 10.55 -6.19 -7.32
N ARG A 65 11.53 -5.99 -8.20
CA ARG A 65 12.89 -6.50 -7.98
C ARG A 65 13.69 -5.56 -7.08
N THR A 66 14.48 -6.16 -6.20
CA THR A 66 15.51 -5.45 -5.44
C THR A 66 16.89 -5.71 -6.06
N PRO A 67 17.92 -4.92 -5.70
CA PRO A 67 19.31 -5.20 -6.08
C PRO A 67 19.84 -6.54 -5.54
N VAL A 68 19.22 -7.08 -4.49
CA VAL A 68 19.63 -8.35 -3.88
C VAL A 68 18.96 -9.50 -4.63
N ARG A 69 19.79 -10.40 -5.16
CA ARG A 69 19.32 -11.57 -5.92
C ARG A 69 18.38 -12.43 -5.08
N GLY A 70 17.21 -12.76 -5.65
CA GLY A 70 16.21 -13.60 -4.98
C GLY A 70 15.33 -12.86 -3.97
N VAL A 71 15.54 -11.55 -3.77
CA VAL A 71 14.71 -10.72 -2.88
C VAL A 71 13.81 -9.82 -3.71
N TYR A 72 12.51 -9.90 -3.40
CA TYR A 72 11.46 -9.19 -4.10
C TYR A 72 10.69 -8.29 -3.14
N HIS A 73 10.19 -7.16 -3.64
CA HIS A 73 9.32 -6.25 -2.92
C HIS A 73 7.87 -6.47 -3.32
N CYS A 74 7.05 -6.95 -2.39
CA CYS A 74 5.65 -7.30 -2.63
C CYS A 74 4.65 -6.29 -2.05
N SER A 75 5.13 -5.12 -1.60
CA SER A 75 4.28 -4.07 -1.01
C SER A 75 3.63 -3.20 -2.09
N SER A 76 2.57 -2.48 -1.71
CA SER A 76 1.92 -1.45 -2.52
C SER A 76 2.77 -0.17 -2.71
N ALA A 77 3.96 -0.12 -2.12
CA ALA A 77 4.90 1.00 -2.19
C ALA A 77 5.64 1.13 -3.54
N VAL A 78 5.41 0.21 -4.49
CA VAL A 78 6.04 0.20 -5.83
C VAL A 78 4.99 0.03 -6.92
N ALA A 79 5.36 0.35 -8.16
CA ALA A 79 4.43 0.22 -9.29
C ALA A 79 3.93 -1.24 -9.44
N PRO A 80 2.64 -1.47 -9.74
CA PRO A 80 1.69 -0.55 -10.39
C PRO A 80 1.07 0.57 -9.54
N GLY A 81 1.21 0.57 -8.23
CA GLY A 81 0.64 1.65 -7.42
C GLY A 81 0.22 1.22 -6.03
N PRO A 82 -0.17 2.19 -5.20
CA PRO A 82 -0.77 1.92 -3.91
C PRO A 82 -2.19 1.34 -4.04
N GLY A 83 -2.67 0.69 -2.98
CA GLY A 83 -4.04 0.17 -2.88
C GLY A 83 -4.09 -1.30 -2.49
N VAL A 84 -5.29 -1.79 -2.19
CA VAL A 84 -5.53 -3.17 -1.74
C VAL A 84 -5.93 -4.04 -2.94
N HIS A 85 -4.97 -4.31 -3.83
CA HIS A 85 -5.21 -5.09 -5.05
C HIS A 85 -4.27 -6.30 -5.23
N GLY A 86 -3.18 -6.42 -4.47
CA GLY A 86 -2.30 -7.61 -4.47
C GLY A 86 -1.40 -7.80 -5.70
N MET A 87 -1.48 -6.92 -6.71
CA MET A 87 -0.77 -7.12 -8.00
C MET A 87 0.75 -7.12 -7.88
N VAL A 88 1.34 -6.30 -7.00
CA VAL A 88 2.81 -6.29 -6.83
C VAL A 88 3.29 -7.66 -6.35
N GLY A 89 2.64 -8.22 -5.34
CA GLY A 89 2.94 -9.56 -4.83
C GLY A 89 2.73 -10.64 -5.90
N HIS A 90 1.65 -10.55 -6.68
CA HIS A 90 1.39 -11.46 -7.79
C HIS A 90 2.51 -11.42 -8.85
N LEU A 91 2.89 -10.22 -9.33
CA LEU A 91 3.94 -10.04 -10.33
C LEU A 91 5.32 -10.47 -9.82
N ALA A 92 5.61 -10.19 -8.55
CA ALA A 92 6.82 -10.66 -7.88
C ALA A 92 6.90 -12.20 -7.85
N ALA A 93 5.82 -12.87 -7.50
CA ALA A 93 5.75 -14.33 -7.45
C ALA A 93 5.95 -14.95 -8.84
N LEU A 94 5.29 -14.42 -9.87
CA LEU A 94 5.46 -14.88 -11.25
C LEU A 94 6.90 -14.71 -11.74
N ASP A 95 7.53 -13.57 -11.44
CA ASP A 95 8.91 -13.32 -11.80
C ASP A 95 9.89 -14.22 -11.04
N ALA A 96 9.63 -14.51 -9.77
CA ALA A 96 10.41 -15.47 -8.97
C ALA A 96 10.31 -16.90 -9.52
N LEU A 97 9.09 -17.37 -9.82
CA LEU A 97 8.86 -18.67 -10.46
C LEU A 97 9.66 -18.80 -11.74
N ARG A 98 9.57 -17.80 -12.62
CA ARG A 98 10.28 -17.80 -13.90
C ARG A 98 11.80 -17.77 -13.74
N THR A 99 12.32 -16.89 -12.89
CA THR A 99 13.74 -16.55 -12.91
C THR A 99 14.59 -17.20 -11.82
N HIS A 100 13.98 -17.73 -10.77
CA HIS A 100 14.67 -18.45 -9.71
C HIS A 100 14.39 -19.96 -9.76
N PHE A 101 13.13 -20.34 -9.99
CA PHE A 101 12.72 -21.74 -9.97
C PHE A 101 12.62 -22.39 -11.36
N ASN A 102 12.71 -21.59 -12.43
CA ASN A 102 12.49 -22.03 -13.81
C ASN A 102 11.14 -22.76 -13.98
N LEU A 103 10.12 -22.25 -13.31
CA LEU A 103 8.75 -22.76 -13.34
C LEU A 103 7.83 -21.79 -14.10
N ALA A 104 6.84 -22.36 -14.78
CA ALA A 104 5.76 -21.60 -15.38
C ALA A 104 4.80 -21.06 -14.30
N ALA A 105 4.05 -20.02 -14.65
CA ALA A 105 2.97 -19.52 -13.81
C ALA A 105 1.93 -20.64 -13.58
N PRO A 106 1.52 -20.94 -12.34
CA PRO A 106 0.44 -21.87 -12.10
C PRO A 106 -0.87 -21.29 -12.62
N ALA A 107 -1.77 -22.16 -13.09
CA ALA A 107 -3.13 -21.74 -13.43
C ALA A 107 -3.83 -21.23 -12.16
N LEU A 108 -4.21 -19.96 -12.13
CA LEU A 108 -5.02 -19.36 -11.06
C LEU A 108 -6.50 -19.58 -11.38
N GLY A 109 -6.92 -20.84 -11.29
CA GLY A 109 -8.27 -21.29 -11.54
C GLY A 109 -8.49 -22.67 -10.94
N SER A 110 -9.75 -23.05 -10.73
CA SER A 110 -10.11 -24.42 -10.39
C SER A 110 -9.68 -25.35 -11.54
N THR A 111 -8.60 -26.10 -11.38
CA THR A 111 -8.41 -27.35 -12.12
C THR A 111 -9.32 -28.42 -11.52
N ARG A 112 -10.62 -28.33 -11.84
CA ARG A 112 -11.62 -29.41 -11.77
C ARG A 112 -12.67 -29.08 -12.82
N THR A 113 -12.97 -29.99 -13.74
CA THR A 113 -14.18 -30.80 -13.57
C THR A 113 -15.17 -30.51 -14.66
#